data_AF-A0A7Y7LAY1-F1
#
_entry.id   AF-A0A7Y7LAY1-F1
#
_cell.length_a   1.000
_cell.length_b   1.000
_cell.length_c   1.000
_cell.angle_alpha   90.00
_cell.angle_beta   90.00
_cell.angle_gamma   90.00
#
_symmetry.space_group_name_H-M   'P 1'
#
loop_
_entity.id
_entity.type
_entity.pdbx_description
1 polymer ?
#
loop_
_entity_poly.entity_id
_entity_poly.type
_entity_poly.pdbx_seq_one_letter_code
_entity_poly.pdbx_strand_id
1 'polypeptide(L)' 'MIGFPLRVTYQQHDFIYYIIAAPSKKNHTLEILLDAKSYTFILGLNKLWIEKDPDKDRPLDQGLVLAISRAVILRYPI' A
#
# COMPACT_ATOMS: atom_id res chain seq x y z
N MET A 1 12.47 1.39 12.08
CA MET A 1 12.83 2.45 11.11
C MET A 1 11.69 2.57 10.12
N ILE A 2 11.10 3.76 9.98
CA ILE A 2 10.13 4.06 8.92
C ILE A 2 10.94 4.21 7.62
N GLY A 3 10.51 3.59 6.53
CA GLY A 3 11.21 3.62 5.23
C GLY A 3 11.23 5.02 4.59
N PHE A 4 11.88 5.15 3.43
CA PHE A 4 11.86 6.40 2.65
C PHE A 4 10.44 6.74 2.17
N PRO A 5 10.09 8.04 2.11
CA PRO A 5 8.80 8.47 1.57
C PRO A 5 8.68 8.04 0.11
N LEU A 6 7.58 7.40 -0.21
CA LEU A 6 7.20 7.00 -1.56
C LEU A 6 6.04 7.89 -2.01
N ARG A 7 6.07 8.25 -3.30
CA ARG A 7 5.04 9.07 -3.93
C ARG A 7 4.27 8.24 -4.94
N VAL A 8 2.96 8.42 -4.96
CA VAL A 8 2.07 7.94 -6.01
C VAL A 8 1.14 9.05 -6.44
N THR A 9 0.97 9.22 -7.74
CA THR A 9 0.03 10.20 -8.29
C THR A 9 -1.26 9.49 -8.68
N TYR A 10 -2.39 9.94 -8.15
CA TYR A 10 -3.72 9.40 -8.42
C TYR A 10 -4.73 10.55 -8.55
N GLN A 11 -5.56 10.54 -9.60
CA GLN A 11 -6.54 11.60 -9.88
C GLN A 11 -5.94 13.02 -9.81
N GLN A 12 -4.75 13.22 -10.38
CA GLN A 12 -4.02 14.50 -10.36
C GLN A 12 -3.60 14.99 -8.96
N HIS A 13 -3.73 14.16 -7.93
CA HIS A 13 -3.25 14.41 -6.58
C HIS A 13 -2.05 13.53 -6.27
N ASP A 14 -1.09 14.10 -5.56
CA ASP A 14 0.09 13.38 -5.10
C ASP A 14 -0.10 12.90 -3.67
N PHE A 15 0.02 11.60 -3.49
CA PHE A 15 -0.05 10.96 -2.19
C PHE A 15 1.36 10.51 -1.79
N ILE A 16 1.75 10.85 -0.56
CA ILE A 16 3.02 10.43 0.02
C ILE A 16 2.72 9.37 1.08
N TYR A 17 3.30 8.20 0.92
CA TYR A 17 3.18 7.10 1.88
C TYR A 17 4.55 6.57 2.29
N TYR A 18 4.60 5.92 3.44
CA TYR A 18 5.80 5.26 3.96
C TYR A 18 5.53 3.78 4.10
N ILE A 19 6.47 2.93 3.69
CA ILE A 19 6.37 1.50 3.99
C ILE A 19 6.86 1.28 5.42
N ILE A 20 5.95 0.81 6.28
CA ILE A 20 6.23 0.43 7.67
C ILE A 20 6.74 -1.01 7.70
N ALA A 21 6.00 -1.92 7.05
CA ALA A 21 6.37 -3.32 6.91
C ALA A 21 6.37 -3.71 5.43
N ALA A 22 7.56 -4.02 4.91
CA ALA A 22 7.72 -4.40 3.52
C ALA A 22 7.31 -5.87 3.29
N PRO A 23 6.69 -6.17 2.14
CA PRO A 23 6.34 -7.53 1.78
C PRO A 23 7.59 -8.34 1.41
N SER A 24 7.52 -9.65 1.62
CA SER A 24 8.59 -10.58 1.28
C SER A 24 8.04 -11.92 0.81
N LYS A 25 8.87 -12.76 0.19
CA LYS A 25 8.47 -14.11 -0.27
C LYS A 25 7.88 -15.00 0.83
N LYS A 26 8.21 -14.70 2.10
CA LYS A 26 7.68 -15.42 3.28
C LYS A 26 6.47 -14.73 3.91
N ASN A 27 6.30 -13.42 3.67
CA ASN A 27 5.26 -12.61 4.25
C ASN A 27 4.57 -11.75 3.18
N HIS A 28 3.38 -12.17 2.77
CA HIS A 28 2.53 -11.50 1.78
C HIS A 28 1.67 -10.38 2.40
N THR A 29 2.23 -9.68 3.39
CA THR A 29 1.59 -8.54 4.06
C THR A 29 2.42 -7.30 3.81
N LEU A 30 1.75 -6.19 3.51
CA LEU A 30 2.32 -4.86 3.34
C LEU A 30 1.66 -3.94 4.35
N GLU A 31 2.45 -3.17 5.09
CA GLU A 31 1.92 -2.11 5.96
C GLU A 31 2.49 -0.77 5.51
N ILE A 32 1.63 0.22 5.34
CA ILE A 32 2.02 1.59 4.97
C ILE A 32 1.44 2.61 5.93
N LEU A 33 2.11 3.76 6.03
CA LEU A 33 1.59 4.99 6.61
C LEU A 33 1.20 5.95 5.49
N LEU A 34 -0.07 6.36 5.42
CA LEU A 34 -0.56 7.38 4.51
C LEU A 34 -1.39 8.39 5.31
N ASP A 35 -1.12 9.68 5.19
CA ASP A 35 -1.81 10.75 5.94
C ASP A 35 -1.89 10.50 7.46
N ALA A 36 -0.77 10.06 8.04
CA ALA A 36 -0.64 9.67 9.45
C ALA A 36 -1.54 8.50 9.90
N LYS A 37 -2.11 7.75 8.96
CA LYS A 37 -2.88 6.52 9.21
C LYS A 37 -2.16 5.30 8.68
N SER A 38 -2.16 4.23 9.48
CA SER A 38 -1.61 2.95 9.07
C SER A 38 -2.66 2.15 8.30
N TYR A 39 -2.25 1.61 7.16
CA TYR A 39 -3.05 0.72 6.33
C TYR A 39 -2.30 -0.58 6.13
N THR A 40 -2.97 -1.69 6.41
CA THR A 40 -2.43 -3.03 6.16
C THR A 40 -3.06 -3.59 4.90
N PHE A 41 -2.24 -4.18 4.05
CA PHE A 41 -2.66 -4.85 2.83
C PHE A 41 -2.17 -6.29 2.80
N ILE A 42 -2.96 -7.16 2.17
CA ILE A 42 -2.61 -8.54 1.88
C ILE A 42 -2.55 -8.74 0.36
N LEU A 43 -1.65 -9.60 -0.09
CA LEU A 43 -1.56 -9.94 -1.50
C LEU A 43 -2.74 -10.83 -1.89
N GLY A 44 -3.61 -10.33 -2.77
CA GLY A 44 -4.71 -11.08 -3.35
C GLY A 44 -4.26 -12.05 -4.45
N LEU A 45 -5.17 -12.93 -4.86
CA LEU A 45 -4.94 -13.96 -5.89
C LEU A 45 -4.47 -13.38 -7.24
N ASN A 46 -4.85 -12.14 -7.54
CA ASN A 46 -4.49 -11.46 -8.79
C ASN A 46 -3.14 -10.72 -8.71
N LYS A 47 -2.31 -11.00 -7.70
CA LYS A 47 -1.08 -10.25 -7.37
C LYS A 47 -1.31 -8.75 -7.12
N LEU A 48 -2.51 -8.39 -6.68
CA LEU A 48 -2.85 -7.02 -6.29
C LEU A 48 -2.94 -6.94 -4.77
N TRP A 49 -2.50 -5.83 -4.19
CA TRP A 49 -2.63 -5.62 -2.76
C TRP A 49 -4.06 -5.20 -2.44
N ILE A 50 -4.65 -5.80 -1.41
CA ILE A 50 -6.03 -5.57 -0.97
C ILE A 50 -5.96 -5.14 0.49
N GLU A 51 -6.69 -4.08 0.85
CA GLU A 51 -6.74 -3.58 2.23
C GLU A 51 -7.32 -4.67 3.14
N LYS A 52 -6.57 -4.99 4.20
CA LYS A 52 -6.96 -5.94 5.24
C LYS A 52 -7.67 -5.16 6.34
N ASP A 53 -8.94 -5.49 6.56
CA ASP A 53 -9.81 -4.80 7.52
C ASP A 53 -9.94 -3.30 7.21
N PRO A 54 -10.56 -2.93 6.07
CA PRO A 54 -10.77 -1.54 5.73
C PRO A 54 -11.55 -0.86 6.85
N ASP A 55 -10.98 0.20 7.40
CA ASP A 55 -11.63 1.00 8.43
C ASP A 55 -12.96 1.50 7.87
N LYS A 56 -14.08 1.09 8.50
CA LYS A 56 -15.44 1.32 7.97
C LYS A 56 -15.74 2.80 7.78
N ASP A 57 -15.05 3.68 8.49
CA ASP A 57 -15.26 5.11 8.44
C ASP A 57 -14.49 5.80 7.30
N ARG A 58 -13.35 5.26 6.83
CA ARG A 58 -12.55 5.85 5.72
C ARG A 58 -11.76 4.78 4.94
N PRO A 59 -12.44 3.96 4.13
CA PRO A 59 -11.75 3.02 3.24
C PRO A 59 -10.88 3.78 2.24
N LEU A 60 -9.73 3.22 1.88
CA LEU A 60 -8.95 3.79 0.78
C LEU A 60 -9.70 3.62 -0.54
N ASP A 61 -9.65 4.64 -1.40
CA ASP A 61 -10.16 4.52 -2.76
C ASP A 61 -9.46 3.37 -3.50
N GLN A 62 -10.24 2.50 -4.15
CA GLN A 62 -9.69 1.31 -4.82
C GLN A 62 -8.65 1.67 -5.88
N GLY A 63 -8.79 2.80 -6.58
CA GLY A 63 -7.81 3.25 -7.56
C GLY A 63 -6.50 3.67 -6.91
N LEU A 64 -6.53 4.27 -5.72
CA LEU A 64 -5.34 4.59 -4.95
C LEU A 64 -4.64 3.32 -4.47
N VAL A 65 -5.39 2.33 -3.95
CA VAL A 65 -4.84 1.02 -3.57
C VAL A 65 -4.14 0.35 -4.75
N LEU A 66 -4.74 0.38 -5.94
CA LEU A 66 -4.14 -0.18 -7.16
C LEU A 66 -2.85 0.56 -7.56
N ALA A 67 -2.84 1.89 -7.45
CA ALA A 67 -1.66 2.69 -7.78
C ALA A 67 -0.50 2.37 -6.82
N ILE A 68 -0.78 2.27 -5.51
CA ILE A 68 0.20 1.84 -4.49
C ILE A 68 0.65 0.40 -4.77
N SER A 69 -0.29 -0.49 -5.09
CA SER A 69 0.00 -1.90 -5.39
C SER A 69 1.05 -2.05 -6.48
N ARG A 70 0.86 -1.34 -7.60
CA ARG A 70 1.78 -1.36 -8.74
C ARG A 70 3.15 -0.83 -8.35
N ALA A 71 3.20 0.28 -7.62
CA ALA A 71 4.46 0.87 -7.15
C ALA A 71 5.23 -0.06 -6.22
N VAL A 72 4.55 -0.80 -5.35
CA VAL A 72 5.16 -1.75 -4.41
C VAL A 72 5.70 -2.98 -5.14
N ILE A 73 4.93 -3.57 -6.07
CA ILE A 73 5.35 -4.76 -6.83
C ILE A 73 6.62 -4.49 -7.64
N LEU A 74 6.75 -3.29 -8.22
CA LEU A 74 7.95 -2.89 -8.97
C LEU A 74 9.21 -2.84 -8.08
N ARG A 75 9.05 -2.50 -6.80
CA ARG A 75 10.16 -2.37 -5.83
C ARG A 75 10.45 -3.67 -5.08
N TYR A 76 9.43 -4.47 -4.85
CA TYR A 76 9.48 -5.73 -4.13
C TYR A 76 8.89 -6.83 -5.02
N PRO A 77 9.70 -7.39 -5.94
CA PRO A 77 9.28 -8.54 -6.72
C PRO A 77 9.16 -9.76 -5.79
N ILE A 78 7.92 -10.13 -5.50
CA ILE A 78 7.52 -11.26 -4.66
C ILE A 78 7.09 -12.45 -5.53
#